data_AF-A0A6C0E1Z0-F1
#
_entry.id   AF-A0A6C0E1Z0-F1
#
_cell.length_a   1.000
_cell.length_b   1.000
_cell.length_c   1.000
_cell.angle_alpha   90.00
_cell.angle_beta   90.00
_cell.angle_gamma   90.00
#
_symmetry.space_group_name_H-M   'P 1'
#
loop_
_entity.id
_entity.type
_entity.pdbx_description
1 polymer ?
#
loop_
_entity_poly.entity_id
_entity_poly.type
_entity_poly.pdbx_seq_one_letter_code
_entity_poly.pdbx_strand_id
1 'polypeptide(L)'
;MIEFDVFFKTKNSSPKVSFNQYVEVFTTYSAYEYDRSPIDSVLYKKCLKRIPEWQWMNIFITLNDFKSNTMPVHKDSLNNTLLHRTQ
;
A
#
# COMPACT_ATOMS: atom_id res chain seq x y z
N MET A 1 30.12 36.39 37.83
CA MET A 1 28.98 36.98 37.10
C MET A 1 29.30 36.78 35.63
N ILE A 2 28.73 35.75 35.01
CA ILE A 2 28.94 35.42 33.59
C ILE A 2 27.54 35.22 33.01
N GLU A 3 27.13 36.15 32.16
CA GLU A 3 25.89 36.04 31.38
C GLU A 3 26.09 34.97 30.30
N PHE A 4 25.21 33.98 30.28
CA PHE A 4 25.08 33.05 29.17
C PHE A 4 23.97 33.57 28.26
N ASP A 5 24.35 34.19 27.15
CA ASP A 5 23.41 34.51 26.07
C ASP A 5 23.01 33.21 25.37
N VAL A 6 21.80 32.73 25.70
CA VAL A 6 21.14 31.63 24.99
C VAL A 6 20.63 32.16 23.66
N PHE A 7 21.40 31.93 22.59
CA PHE A 7 20.99 32.25 21.24
C PHE A 7 19.96 31.23 20.72
N PHE A 8 18.67 31.51 20.92
CA PHE A 8 17.59 30.73 20.30
C PHE A 8 17.57 30.97 18.80
N LYS A 9 18.21 30.06 18.05
CA LYS A 9 18.15 30.05 16.58
C LYS A 9 16.83 29.39 16.16
N THR A 10 15.79 30.19 15.98
CA THR A 10 14.55 29.76 15.34
C THR A 10 14.84 29.43 13.87
N LYS A 11 14.87 28.15 13.52
CA LYS A 11 14.91 27.71 12.11
C LYS A 11 13.58 27.06 11.73
N ASN A 12 12.59 27.91 11.46
CA ASN A 12 11.47 27.54 10.60
C ASN A 12 11.91 27.76 9.15
N SER A 13 12.58 26.78 8.56
CA SER A 13 12.78 26.72 7.11
C SER A 13 12.41 25.33 6.64
N SER A 14 11.33 25.22 5.87
CA SER A 14 10.97 23.99 5.18
C SER A 14 12.14 23.57 4.28
N PRO A 15 12.55 22.29 4.28
CA PRO A 15 13.65 21.84 3.42
C PRO A 15 13.25 22.08 1.97
N LYS A 16 14.10 22.83 1.26
CA LYS A 16 13.94 23.10 -0.18
C LYS A 16 14.35 21.82 -0.91
N VAL A 17 13.38 20.97 -1.24
CA VAL A 17 13.62 19.77 -2.05
C VAL A 17 13.74 20.20 -3.51
N SER A 18 14.82 19.81 -4.16
CA SER A 18 15.01 19.97 -5.60
C SER A 18 15.28 18.60 -6.22
N PHE A 19 14.62 18.31 -7.34
CA PHE A 19 14.89 17.09 -8.08
C PHE A 19 16.12 17.26 -8.98
N ASN A 20 16.92 16.21 -9.05
CA ASN A 20 18.02 16.15 -10.01
C ASN A 20 17.44 16.13 -11.43
N GLN A 21 17.91 17.04 -12.29
CA GLN A 21 17.49 17.12 -13.69
C GLN A 21 18.23 16.11 -14.58
N TYR A 22 19.33 15.53 -14.08
CA TYR A 22 20.07 14.48 -14.75
C TYR A 22 19.51 13.12 -14.36
N VAL A 23 18.84 12.48 -15.31
CA VAL A 23 18.31 11.12 -15.18
C VAL A 23 19.20 10.21 -16.01
N GLU A 24 19.94 9.33 -15.34
CA GLU A 24 20.71 8.28 -16.00
C GLU A 24 19.77 7.17 -16.47
N VAL A 25 19.86 6.78 -17.74
CA VAL A 25 19.02 5.73 -18.34
C VAL A 25 19.88 4.49 -18.53
N PHE A 26 19.57 3.44 -17.78
CA PHE A 26 20.23 2.15 -17.90
C PHE A 26 19.51 1.28 -18.93
N THR A 27 20.26 0.41 -19.61
CA THR A 27 19.66 -0.61 -20.48
C THR A 27 18.91 -1.60 -19.60
N THR A 28 17.58 -1.61 -19.69
CA THR A 28 16.72 -2.57 -19.00
C THR A 28 16.06 -3.51 -20.00
N TYR A 29 15.37 -4.52 -19.48
CA TYR A 29 14.55 -5.42 -20.28
C TYR A 29 13.58 -4.68 -21.20
N SER A 30 13.43 -5.18 -22.43
CA SER A 30 12.56 -4.55 -23.41
C SER A 30 11.08 -4.79 -23.08
N ALA A 31 10.20 -3.94 -23.63
CA ALA A 31 8.75 -4.12 -23.51
C ALA A 31 8.23 -5.43 -24.15
N TYR A 32 9.05 -6.19 -24.86
CA TYR A 32 8.64 -7.41 -25.57
C TYR A 32 9.38 -8.67 -25.11
N GLU A 33 10.21 -8.55 -24.08
CA GLU A 33 11.08 -9.64 -23.64
C GLU A 33 10.35 -10.75 -22.90
N TYR A 34 9.18 -10.45 -22.34
CA TYR A 34 8.29 -11.43 -21.74
C TYR A 34 6.83 -10.96 -21.79
N ASP A 35 5.92 -11.91 -21.71
CA ASP A 35 4.49 -11.64 -21.66
C ASP A 35 4.12 -10.96 -20.33
N ARG A 36 3.60 -9.73 -20.42
CA ARG A 36 3.09 -8.96 -19.28
C ARG A 36 1.56 -9.04 -19.17
N SER A 37 0.92 -9.96 -19.89
CA SER A 37 -0.50 -10.20 -19.77
C SER A 37 -0.86 -10.40 -18.30
N PRO A 38 -1.90 -9.70 -17.81
CA PRO A 38 -2.28 -9.81 -16.42
C PRO A 38 -2.67 -11.26 -16.14
N ILE A 39 -2.09 -11.82 -15.07
CA ILE A 39 -2.56 -13.07 -14.48
C ILE A 39 -4.05 -12.92 -14.19
N ASP A 40 -4.79 -14.04 -14.26
CA ASP A 40 -6.23 -14.15 -14.08
C ASP A 40 -6.69 -13.68 -12.68
N SER A 41 -6.60 -12.38 -12.44
CA SER A 41 -6.71 -11.73 -11.15
C SER A 41 -8.18 -11.50 -10.83
N VAL A 42 -8.56 -11.81 -9.59
CA VAL A 42 -9.89 -11.55 -9.04
C VAL A 42 -10.27 -10.07 -9.18
N LEU A 43 -9.33 -9.14 -8.97
CA LEU A 43 -9.56 -7.71 -9.16
C LEU A 43 -9.82 -7.36 -10.62
N TYR A 44 -9.02 -7.93 -11.52
CA TYR A 44 -9.18 -7.71 -12.96
C TYR A 44 -10.53 -8.23 -13.46
N LYS A 45 -10.92 -9.45 -13.04
CA LYS A 45 -12.24 -10.01 -13.34
C LYS A 45 -13.37 -9.16 -12.76
N LYS A 46 -13.24 -8.61 -11.54
CA LYS A 46 -14.28 -7.74 -10.95
C LYS A 46 -14.44 -6.44 -11.75
N CYS A 47 -13.34 -5.78 -12.14
CA CYS A 47 -13.39 -4.58 -12.99
C CYS A 47 -14.09 -4.83 -14.33
N LEU A 48 -13.88 -6.00 -14.92
CA LEU A 48 -14.53 -6.42 -16.16
C LEU A 48 -15.94 -7.00 -15.96
N LYS A 49 -16.50 -6.93 -14.75
CA LYS A 49 -17.82 -7.51 -14.39
C LYS A 49 -17.94 -9.01 -14.71
N ARG A 50 -16.82 -9.73 -14.67
CA ARG A 50 -16.74 -11.18 -14.93
C ARG A 50 -16.91 -12.03 -13.67
N ILE A 51 -17.16 -11.38 -12.53
CA ILE A 51 -17.48 -12.05 -11.26
C ILE A 51 -18.92 -11.68 -10.88
N PRO A 52 -19.85 -12.65 -10.83
CA PRO A 52 -21.18 -12.45 -10.27
C PRO A 52 -21.11 -11.98 -8.81
N GLU A 53 -22.11 -11.22 -8.36
CA GLU A 53 -22.08 -10.63 -7.03
C GLU A 53 -21.98 -11.68 -5.92
N TRP A 54 -22.67 -12.82 -6.04
CA TRP A 54 -22.58 -13.91 -5.07
C TRP A 54 -21.16 -14.49 -4.95
N GLN A 55 -20.40 -14.58 -6.05
CA GLN A 55 -19.01 -15.03 -6.01
C GLN A 55 -18.12 -13.99 -5.30
N TRP A 56 -18.38 -12.72 -5.56
CA TRP A 56 -17.68 -11.62 -4.90
C TRP A 56 -17.93 -11.60 -3.39
N MET A 57 -19.17 -11.84 -2.97
CA MET A 57 -19.53 -11.97 -1.56
C MET A 57 -18.86 -13.17 -0.90
N ASN A 58 -18.78 -14.32 -1.58
CA ASN A 58 -18.07 -15.49 -1.08
C ASN A 58 -16.59 -15.21 -0.81
N ILE A 59 -15.93 -14.41 -1.66
CA ILE A 59 -14.54 -14.00 -1.44
C ILE A 59 -14.40 -13.23 -0.11
N PHE A 60 -15.33 -12.33 0.19
CA PHE A 60 -15.32 -11.60 1.47
C PHE A 60 -15.57 -12.50 2.68
N ILE A 61 -16.47 -13.47 2.56
CA ILE A 61 -16.71 -14.47 3.63
C ILE A 61 -15.42 -15.24 3.90
N THR A 62 -14.77 -15.78 2.85
CA THR A 62 -13.51 -16.51 2.98
C THR A 62 -12.39 -15.65 3.56
N LEU A 63 -12.29 -14.38 3.16
CA LEU A 63 -11.31 -13.46 3.72
C LEU A 63 -11.54 -13.16 5.19
N ASN A 64 -12.80 -12.98 5.61
CA ASN A 64 -13.13 -12.75 7.01
C ASN A 64 -12.80 -13.98 7.87
N ASP A 65 -13.13 -15.17 7.38
CA ASP A 65 -12.82 -16.43 8.05
C ASP A 65 -11.31 -16.59 8.24
N PHE A 66 -10.53 -16.39 7.17
CA PHE A 66 -9.08 -16.41 7.23
C PHE A 66 -8.52 -15.38 8.21
N LYS A 67 -8.99 -14.13 8.16
CA LYS A 67 -8.54 -13.04 9.03
C LYS A 67 -8.82 -13.30 10.51
N SER A 68 -9.91 -13.99 10.81
CA SER A 68 -10.35 -14.23 12.19
C SER A 68 -9.72 -15.47 12.80
N ASN A 69 -9.54 -16.52 11.99
CA ASN A 69 -9.20 -17.85 12.48
C ASN A 69 -7.76 -18.29 12.16
N THR A 70 -7.16 -17.73 11.11
CA THR A 70 -5.89 -18.23 10.57
C THR A 70 -4.78 -17.18 10.56
N MET A 71 -5.12 -15.91 10.31
CA MET A 71 -4.13 -14.84 10.18
C MET A 71 -3.58 -14.45 11.56
N PRO A 72 -2.27 -14.64 11.84
CA PRO A 72 -1.69 -14.21 13.09
C PRO A 72 -1.65 -12.68 13.15
N VAL A 73 -2.20 -12.12 14.23
CA VAL A 73 -2.23 -10.68 14.48
C VAL A 73 -1.71 -10.41 15.88
N HIS A 74 -0.90 -9.36 16.03
CA HIS A 74 -0.45 -8.93 17.35
C HIS A 74 -1.66 -8.57 18.23
N LYS A 75 -1.64 -8.98 19.50
CA LYS A 75 -2.75 -8.78 20.45
C LYS A 75 -3.23 -7.32 20.53
N ASP A 76 -2.31 -6.37 20.46
CA ASP A 76 -2.60 -4.93 20.56
C ASP A 76 -3.08 -4.34 19.22
N SER A 77 -3.18 -5.14 18.17
CA SER A 77 -3.59 -4.76 16.82
C SER A 77 -4.82 -5.51 16.32
N LEU A 78 -5.50 -6.29 17.16
CA LEU A 78 -6.70 -7.04 16.76
C LEU A 78 -7.78 -6.13 16.16
N ASN A 79 -7.94 -4.92 16.72
CA ASN A 79 -8.91 -3.94 16.24
C ASN A 79 -8.55 -3.31 14.88
N ASN A 80 -7.32 -3.50 14.40
CA ASN A 80 -6.87 -3.01 13.09
C ASN A 80 -7.22 -3.98 11.96
N THR A 81 -7.67 -5.19 12.28
CA THR A 81 -8.09 -6.18 11.29
C THR A 81 -9.37 -5.71 10.61
N LEU A 82 -9.26 -5.27 9.36
CA LEU A 82 -10.40 -4.85 8.56
C LEU A 82 -11.23 -6.06 8.13
N LEU A 83 -12.40 -6.25 8.73
CA LEU A 83 -13.41 -7.21 8.30
C LEU A 83 -14.36 -6.60 7.27
N HIS A 84 -14.82 -7.43 6.34
CA HIS A 84 -15.75 -7.07 5.27
C HIS A 84 -17.20 -7.27 5.73
N ARG A 85 -18.12 -6.38 5.37
CA ARG A 85 -19.56 -6.60 5.63
C ARG A 85 -20.10 -7.60 4.63
N THR A 86 -20.74 -8.65 5.12
CA THR A 86 -21.47 -9.63 4.33
C THR A 86 -22.95 -9.42 4.65
N GLN A 87 -23.70 -8.85 3.69
CA GLN A 87 -25.15 -8.63 3.81
C GLN A 87 -25.92 -9.92 3.56
#